data_AF-A0A8S8Y708-F1
#
_entry.id   AF-A0A8S8Y708-F1
#
_cell.length_a   1.000
_cell.length_b   1.000
_cell.length_c   1.000
_cell.angle_alpha   90.00
_cell.angle_beta   90.00
_cell.angle_gamma   90.00
#
_symmetry.space_group_name_H-M   'P 1'
#
loop_
_entity.id
_entity.type
_entity.pdbx_description
1 polymer ?
#
loop_
_entity_poly.entity_id
_entity_poly.type
_entity_poly.pdbx_seq_one_letter_code
_entity_poly.pdbx_strand_id
1 'polypeptide(L)' 'MVDQGDINYISDELDYKLGYANKGVLQPHEGRLDIVLDEGAFGWEPSLYILGPNPLDLVDRAHAIIDAMNTE' A
#
# COMPACT_ATOMS: atom_id res chain seq x y z
N MET A 1 -2.12 1.33 -15.35
CA MET A 1 -3.03 1.57 -14.22
C MET A 1 -2.73 0.44 -13.27
N VAL A 2 -2.17 0.70 -12.09
CA VAL A 2 -1.93 -0.37 -11.10
C VAL A 2 -3.31 -0.93 -10.76
N ASP A 3 -3.52 -2.23 -10.98
CA ASP A 3 -4.81 -2.85 -10.73
C ASP A 3 -5.01 -2.94 -9.21
N GLN A 4 -6.22 -2.63 -8.74
CA GLN A 4 -6.58 -2.92 -7.34
C GLN A 4 -6.42 -4.42 -7.04
N GLY A 5 -6.58 -5.27 -8.06
CA GLY A 5 -6.32 -6.70 -7.96
C GLY A 5 -4.92 -7.00 -7.43
N ASP A 6 -3.90 -6.39 -8.02
CA ASP A 6 -2.49 -6.63 -7.69
C ASP A 6 -2.19 -6.20 -6.25
N ILE A 7 -2.71 -5.05 -5.81
CA ILE A 7 -2.46 -4.54 -4.44
C ILE A 7 -3.19 -5.37 -3.38
N ASN A 8 -4.41 -5.82 -3.65
CA ASN A 8 -5.12 -6.72 -2.74
C ASN A 8 -4.39 -8.06 -2.65
N TYR A 9 -3.92 -8.59 -3.80
CA TYR A 9 -3.11 -9.80 -3.84
C TYR A 9 -1.81 -9.66 -3.04
N ILE A 10 -1.08 -8.55 -3.19
CA ILE A 10 0.14 -8.27 -2.43
C ILE A 10 -0.17 -8.13 -0.93
N SER A 11 -1.28 -7.47 -0.58
CA SER A 11 -1.72 -7.35 0.81
C SER A 11 -1.97 -8.73 1.44
N ASP A 12 -2.60 -9.63 0.71
CA ASP A 12 -2.92 -10.99 1.15
C ASP A 12 -1.67 -11.89 1.21
N GLU A 13 -0.83 -11.87 0.17
CA GLU A 13 0.41 -12.67 0.10
C GLU A 13 1.46 -12.26 1.15
N LEU A 14 1.59 -10.96 1.41
CA LEU A 14 2.57 -10.43 2.37
C LEU A 14 2.02 -10.30 3.81
N ASP A 15 0.72 -10.60 4.03
CA ASP A 15 -0.02 -10.33 5.27
C ASP A 15 0.14 -8.88 5.76
N TYR A 16 0.14 -7.93 4.83
CA TYR A 16 0.22 -6.52 5.15
C TYR A 16 -1.18 -5.97 5.42
N LYS A 17 -1.32 -5.13 6.45
CA LYS A 17 -2.58 -4.46 6.73
C LYS A 17 -2.74 -3.25 5.81
N LEU A 18 -3.70 -3.35 4.89
CA LEU A 18 -4.07 -2.32 3.93
C LEU A 18 -5.13 -1.37 4.49
N GLY A 19 -4.87 -0.07 4.36
CA GLY A 19 -5.86 0.98 4.53
C GLY A 19 -6.08 1.76 3.23
N TYR A 20 -7.12 2.59 3.21
CA TYR A 20 -7.44 3.42 2.05
C TYR A 20 -7.41 4.90 2.43
N ALA A 21 -6.92 5.73 1.51
CA ALA A 21 -7.03 7.17 1.60
C ALA A 21 -7.78 7.69 0.38
N ASN A 22 -8.87 8.43 0.58
CA ASN A 22 -9.57 9.07 -0.52
C ASN A 22 -9.08 10.52 -0.62
N LYS A 23 -8.31 10.83 -1.67
CA LYS A 23 -7.79 12.19 -1.89
C LYS A 23 -7.02 12.71 -0.68
N GLY A 24 -6.11 11.90 -0.16
CA GLY A 24 -5.28 12.22 1.01
C GLY A 24 -5.99 12.13 2.37
N VAL A 25 -7.26 11.72 2.43
CA VAL A 25 -7.99 11.51 3.69
C VAL A 25 -8.02 10.03 4.03
N LEU A 26 -7.24 9.66 5.06
CA LEU A 26 -7.19 8.30 5.59
C LEU A 26 -8.56 7.88 6.14
N GLN A 27 -9.06 6.74 5.67
CA GLN A 27 -10.30 6.15 6.15
C GLN A 27 -10.13 5.54 7.56
N PRO A 28 -11.21 5.43 8.34
CA PRO A 28 -11.17 4.74 9.63
C PRO A 28 -10.62 3.32 9.47
N HIS A 29 -9.71 2.94 10.37
CA HIS A 29 -9.10 1.62 10.40
C HIS A 29 -8.88 1.18 11.85
N GLU A 30 -8.72 -0.11 12.06
CA GLU A 30 -8.36 -0.68 13.36
C GLU A 30 -6.93 -1.21 13.33
N GLY A 31 -6.21 -1.02 14.44
CA GLY A 31 -4.84 -1.48 14.57
C GLY A 31 -3.85 -0.66 13.76
N ARG A 32 -2.77 -1.31 13.34
CA ARG A 32 -1.64 -0.68 12.66
C ARG A 32 -1.67 -1.04 11.17
N LEU A 33 -1.54 -0.03 10.32
CA LEU A 33 -1.41 -0.21 8.88
C LEU A 33 0.05 -0.39 8.46
N ASP A 34 0.25 -1.20 7.43
CA ASP A 34 1.54 -1.42 6.78
C ASP A 34 1.59 -0.73 5.42
N ILE A 35 0.45 -0.67 4.72
CA ILE A 35 0.30 0.02 3.44
C ILE A 35 -1.00 0.83 3.40
N VAL A 36 -0.99 1.95 2.67
CA VAL A 36 -2.19 2.76 2.39
C VAL A 36 -2.28 3.02 0.89
N LEU A 37 -3.41 2.67 0.29
CA LEU A 37 -3.71 2.96 -1.11
C LEU A 37 -4.57 4.21 -1.23
N ASP A 38 -4.08 5.20 -1.98
CA ASP A 38 -4.89 6.29 -2.52
C ASP A 38 -5.08 6.05 -4.01
N GLU A 39 -6.32 5.79 -4.40
CA GLU A 39 -6.67 5.36 -5.77
C GLU A 39 -6.61 6.50 -6.78
N GLY A 40 -6.38 7.72 -6.33
CA GLY A 40 -6.44 8.86 -7.22
C GLY A 40 -7.88 9.30 -7.49
N ALA A 41 -7.98 10.43 -8.18
CA ALA A 41 -9.23 10.93 -8.72
C ALA A 41 -8.91 11.96 -9.82
N PHE A 42 -9.93 12.57 -10.42
CA PHE A 42 -9.69 13.70 -11.33
C PHE A 42 -8.90 14.81 -10.62
N GLY A 43 -7.69 15.09 -11.13
CA GLY A 43 -6.76 16.07 -10.55
C GLY A 43 -6.02 15.60 -9.29
N TRP A 44 -6.09 14.32 -8.93
CA TRP A 44 -5.38 13.71 -7.81
C TRP A 44 -4.65 12.45 -8.27
N GLU A 45 -3.33 12.44 -8.11
CA GLU A 45 -2.52 11.31 -8.55
C GLU A 45 -2.71 10.10 -7.62
N PRO A 46 -2.88 8.88 -8.16
CA PRO A 46 -2.88 7.67 -7.33
C PRO A 46 -1.53 7.51 -6.64
N SER A 47 -1.54 7.00 -5.40
CA SER A 47 -0.34 6.86 -4.58
C SER A 47 -0.44 5.66 -3.66
N LEU A 48 0.68 4.96 -3.47
CA LEU A 48 0.84 3.90 -2.47
C LEU A 48 1.80 4.39 -1.39
N TYR A 49 1.34 4.41 -0.15
CA TYR A 49 2.16 4.75 1.00
C TYR A 49 2.57 3.47 1.72
N ILE A 50 3.86 3.32 1.97
CA ILE A 50 4.44 2.19 2.71
C ILE A 50 4.86 2.71 4.08
N LEU A 51 4.37 2.06 5.13
CA LEU A 51 4.60 2.45 6.51
C LEU A 51 5.57 1.45 7.15
N GLY A 52 6.44 1.93 8.04
CA GLY A 52 7.37 1.11 8.81
C GLY A 52 7.60 1.74 10.19
N PRO A 53 7.94 0.95 11.23
CA PRO A 53 8.20 1.51 12.58
C PRO A 53 9.53 2.28 12.63
N ASN A 54 10.42 2.01 11.67
CA ASN A 54 11.69 2.70 11.48
C ASN A 54 12.04 2.66 9.97
N PRO A 55 13.05 3.43 9.54
CA PRO A 55 13.42 3.51 8.13
C PRO A 55 13.92 2.20 7.51
N LEU A 56 14.58 1.33 8.29
CA LEU A 56 15.09 0.05 7.79
C LEU A 56 13.93 -0.87 7.40
N ASP A 57 12.98 -1.06 8.32
CA ASP A 57 11.79 -1.88 8.08
C ASP A 57 10.92 -1.34 6.93
N LEU A 58 10.89 -0.02 6.72
CA LEU A 58 10.19 0.60 5.59
C LEU A 58 10.84 0.20 4.25
N VAL A 59 12.18 0.27 4.18
CA VAL A 59 12.94 -0.10 2.97
C VAL A 59 12.77 -1.59 2.68
N ASP A 60 12.84 -2.45 3.70
CA ASP A 60 12.66 -3.89 3.54
C ASP A 60 11.25 -4.23 3.01
N ARG A 61 10.21 -3.58 3.54
CA ARG A 61 8.83 -3.70 3.02
C ARG A 61 8.69 -3.23 1.58
N ALA A 62 9.36 -2.13 1.22
CA ALA A 62 9.34 -1.63 -0.15
C ALA A 62 9.96 -2.64 -1.13
N HIS A 63 11.09 -3.28 -0.76
CA HIS A 63 11.67 -4.36 -1.55
C HIS A 63 10.74 -5.56 -1.67
N ALA A 64 10.13 -6.01 -0.56
CA ALA A 64 9.18 -7.12 -0.58
C ALA A 64 7.98 -6.86 -1.53
N ILE A 65 7.43 -5.65 -1.52
CA ILE A 65 6.34 -5.25 -2.42
C ILE A 65 6.81 -5.26 -3.88
N ILE A 66 7.99 -4.70 -4.17
CA ILE A 66 8.56 -4.67 -5.53
C ILE A 66 8.77 -6.11 -6.04
N ASP A 67 9.32 -6.99 -5.21
CA ASP A 67 9.54 -8.39 -5.58
C ASP A 67 8.23 -9.12 -5.84
N ALA A 68 7.21 -8.91 -4.99
CA ALA A 68 5.87 -9.47 -5.20
C ALA A 68 5.24 -8.98 -6.52
N MET A 69 5.37 -7.69 -6.84
CA MET A 69 4.87 -7.10 -8.09
C MET A 69 5.60 -7.62 -9.35
N ASN A 70 6.88 -7.98 -9.22
CA ASN A 70 7.69 -8.47 -10.34
C ASN A 70 7.56 -9.98 -10.57
N THR A 71 6.85 -10.70 -9.70
CA THR A 71 6.66 -12.15 -9.83
C THR A 71 5.45 -12.52 -10.70
N GLU A 72 4.80 -11.52 -11.32
CA GLU A 72 3.75 -11.67 -12.34
C GLU A 72 4.28 -11.75 -13.78
#